data_AF-A0A529PZE7-F1
#
_entry.id   AF-A0A529PZE7-F1
#
_cell.length_a   1.000
_cell.length_b   1.000
_cell.length_c   1.000
_cell.angle_alpha   90.00
_cell.angle_beta   90.00
_cell.angle_gamma   90.00
#
_symmetry.space_group_name_H-M   'P 1'
#
loop_
_entity.id
_entity.type
_entity.pdbx_description
1 polymer ?
#
loop_
_entity_poly.entity_id
_entity_poly.type
_entity_poly.pdbx_seq_one_letter_code
_entity_poly.pdbx_strand_id
1 'polypeptide(L)'
;MKIAFYGSSLLSSYWNGAATYYRGLLKALSQRGYGIVFYEPDVYDRQKHRDIEAPDWCSVVVYEPTPHALMQVASRGAQADI
;
A
#
# COMPACT_ATOMS: atom_id res chain seq x y z
N MET A 1 -9.40 -1.54 14.32
CA MET A 1 -9.67 -2.46 13.18
C MET A 1 -8.51 -2.37 12.20
N LYS A 2 -8.17 -3.48 11.54
CA LYS A 2 -7.08 -3.60 10.56
C LYS A 2 -7.63 -3.59 9.14
N ILE A 3 -6.97 -2.86 8.25
CA ILE A 3 -7.30 -2.75 6.82
C ILE A 3 -6.15 -3.31 5.99
N ALA A 4 -6.44 -4.25 5.08
CA ALA A 4 -5.52 -4.65 4.02
C ALA A 4 -5.86 -3.88 2.73
N PHE A 5 -5.01 -2.91 2.37
CA PHE A 5 -5.23 -2.05 1.21
C PHE A 5 -4.32 -2.47 0.05
N TYR A 6 -4.88 -2.77 -1.13
CA TYR A 6 -4.11 -3.16 -2.30
C TYR A 6 -4.17 -2.05 -3.36
N GLY A 7 -3.00 -1.59 -3.80
CA GLY A 7 -2.93 -0.48 -4.75
C GLY A 7 -1.67 -0.50 -5.62
N SER A 8 -1.64 0.42 -6.59
CA SER A 8 -0.57 0.54 -7.56
C SER A 8 0.78 0.96 -6.97
N SER A 9 0.74 1.90 -6.01
CA SER A 9 1.89 2.37 -5.22
C SER A 9 1.45 3.51 -4.29
N LEU A 10 1.89 3.47 -3.03
CA LEU A 10 1.82 4.53 -2.04
C LEU A 10 3.13 5.32 -1.98
N LEU A 11 4.28 4.64 -2.12
CA LEU A 11 5.61 5.23 -1.96
C LEU A 11 6.07 6.05 -3.18
N SER A 12 5.48 5.79 -4.34
CA SER A 12 5.74 6.50 -5.60
C SER A 12 4.45 7.03 -6.25
N SER A 13 4.44 8.33 -6.54
CA SER A 13 3.46 9.03 -7.38
C SER A 13 3.85 9.06 -8.87
N TYR A 14 4.99 8.47 -9.24
CA TYR A 14 5.48 8.42 -10.62
C TYR A 14 4.50 7.66 -11.53
N TRP A 15 3.95 8.36 -12.53
CA TRP A 15 2.84 7.87 -13.38
C TRP A 15 1.69 7.25 -12.58
N ASN A 16 1.46 7.75 -11.37
CA ASN A 16 0.52 7.19 -10.40
C ASN A 16 -0.14 8.31 -9.58
N GLY A 17 -0.96 9.13 -10.26
CA GLY A 17 -1.69 10.23 -9.61
C GLY A 17 -2.61 9.76 -8.47
N ALA A 18 -2.98 8.47 -8.45
CA ALA A 18 -3.78 7.88 -7.38
C ALA A 18 -3.07 7.86 -6.02
N ALA A 19 -1.73 7.87 -5.99
CA ALA A 19 -0.93 7.93 -4.76
C ALA A 19 -1.38 9.09 -3.84
N THR A 20 -1.67 10.25 -4.41
CA THR A 20 -2.12 11.43 -3.66
C THR A 20 -3.44 11.17 -2.93
N TYR A 21 -4.39 10.51 -3.58
CA TYR A 21 -5.68 10.18 -2.97
C TYR A 21 -5.53 9.10 -1.89
N TYR A 22 -4.73 8.05 -2.14
CA TYR A 22 -4.45 7.02 -1.13
C TYR A 22 -3.85 7.65 0.13
N ARG A 23 -2.84 8.52 -0.01
CA ARG A 23 -2.17 9.18 1.12
C ARG A 23 -3.15 9.98 1.98
N GLY A 24 -4.03 10.77 1.35
CA GLY A 24 -5.04 11.54 2.06
C GLY A 24 -6.06 10.66 2.81
N LEU A 25 -6.62 9.66 2.11
CA LEU A 25 -7.60 8.74 2.66
C LEU A 25 -7.04 7.93 3.83
N LEU A 26 -5.90 7.28 3.62
CA LEU A 26 -5.30 6.39 4.61
C LEU A 26 -4.81 7.15 5.84
N LYS A 27 -4.27 8.36 5.68
CA LYS A 27 -3.94 9.23 6.82
C LYS A 27 -5.18 9.58 7.64
N ALA A 28 -6.29 9.92 6.99
CA ALA A 28 -7.55 10.23 7.68
C ALA A 28 -8.20 9.02 8.37
N LEU A 29 -8.01 7.81 7.82
CA LEU A 29 -8.44 6.55 8.44
C LEU A 29 -7.54 6.20 9.65
N SER A 30 -6.22 6.33 9.52
CA SER A 30 -5.30 6.08 10.62
C SER A 30 -5.61 6.96 11.85
N GLN A 31 -5.94 8.24 11.63
CA GLN A 31 -6.39 9.17 12.69
C GLN A 31 -7.69 8.74 13.39
N ARG A 32 -8.47 7.85 12.78
CA ARG A 32 -9.68 7.26 13.37
C ARG A 32 -9.43 5.92 14.07
N GLY A 33 -8.16 5.51 14.19
CA GLY A 33 -7.76 4.28 14.90
C GLY A 33 -7.70 3.03 14.03
N TYR A 34 -7.68 3.17 12.69
CA TYR A 34 -7.44 2.04 11.79
C TYR A 34 -5.95 1.75 11.66
N GLY A 35 -5.57 0.47 11.81
CA GLY A 35 -4.24 -0.01 11.44
C GLY A 35 -4.24 -0.44 9.98
N ILE A 36 -3.35 0.11 9.15
CA ILE A 36 -3.40 -0.08 7.70
C ILE A 36 -2.10 -0.72 7.22
N VAL A 37 -2.24 -1.75 6.38
CA VAL A 37 -1.14 -2.29 5.58
C VAL A 37 -1.46 -2.06 4.10
N PHE A 38 -0.60 -1.33 3.39
CA PHE A 38 -0.67 -1.12 1.97
C PHE A 38 0.22 -2.11 1.23
N TYR A 39 -0.35 -2.88 0.32
CA TYR A 39 0.35 -3.82 -0.53
C TYR A 39 0.52 -3.22 -1.93
N GLU A 40 1.76 -3.02 -2.36
CA GLU A 40 2.10 -2.49 -3.68
C GLU A 40 3.05 -3.42 -4.45
N PRO A 41 2.82 -3.65 -5.75
CA PRO A 41 3.75 -4.42 -6.57
C PRO A 41 4.97 -3.55 -6.96
N ASP A 42 6.15 -4.14 -7.03
CA ASP A 42 7.33 -3.52 -7.63
C ASP A 42 7.26 -3.56 -9.16
N VAL A 43 6.59 -2.56 -9.74
CA VAL A 43 6.35 -2.46 -11.19
C VAL A 43 6.67 -1.07 -11.72
N TYR A 44 6.90 -0.99 -13.03
CA TYR A 44 7.05 0.28 -13.76
C TYR A 44 8.10 1.21 -13.14
N ASP A 45 9.19 0.65 -12.60
CA ASP A 45 10.27 1.37 -11.93
C ASP A 45 9.82 2.27 -10.76
N ARG A 46 8.66 2.01 -10.15
CA ARG A 46 8.13 2.85 -9.08
C ARG A 46 9.02 2.87 -7.84
N GLN A 47 9.65 1.76 -7.50
CA GLN A 47 10.59 1.72 -6.36
C GLN A 47 11.83 2.59 -6.58
N LYS A 48 12.25 2.79 -7.84
CA LYS A 48 13.34 3.72 -8.18
C LYS A 48 12.92 5.19 -8.11
N HIS A 49 11.61 5.46 -8.19
CA HIS A 49 11.02 6.79 -8.16
C HIS A 49 10.15 7.01 -6.92
N ARG A 50 10.56 6.44 -5.77
CA ARG A 50 9.92 6.73 -4.50
C ARG A 50 10.06 8.21 -4.18
N ASP A 51 8.94 8.87 -3.91
CA ASP A 51 8.88 10.29 -3.53
C ASP A 51 8.56 10.47 -2.04
N ILE A 52 8.29 9.38 -1.31
CA ILE A 52 8.10 9.40 0.13
C ILE A 52 8.64 8.11 0.78
N GLU A 53 9.11 8.24 2.02
CA GLU A 53 9.36 7.11 2.90
C GLU A 53 8.06 6.47 3.41
N ALA A 54 8.15 5.24 3.91
CA ALA A 54 7.00 4.60 4.56
C ALA A 54 6.56 5.44 5.76
N PRO A 55 5.31 5.92 5.78
CA PRO A 55 4.85 6.85 6.80
C PRO A 55 4.35 6.12 8.07
N ASP A 56 4.43 6.76 9.23
CA ASP A 56 3.99 6.17 10.50
C ASP A 56 2.50 5.79 10.55
N TRP A 57 1.68 6.36 9.66
CA TRP A 57 0.24 6.10 9.58
C TRP A 57 -0.14 4.91 8.68
N CYS A 58 0.82 4.27 8.00
CA CYS A 58 0.56 3.11 7.14
C CYS A 58 1.82 2.24 6.95
N SER A 59 1.73 0.95 7.26
CA SER A 59 2.78 0.00 6.89
C SER A 59 2.71 -0.30 5.39
N VAL A 60 3.85 -0.39 4.72
CA VAL A 60 3.90 -0.71 3.28
C VAL A 60 4.64 -2.02 3.06
N VAL A 61 4.02 -2.91 2.27
CA VAL A 61 4.60 -4.17 1.82
C VAL A 61 4.74 -4.09 0.30
N VAL A 62 5.99 -4.00 -0.15
CA VAL A 62 6.33 -4.12 -1.56
C VAL A 62 6.48 -5.60 -1.89
N TYR A 63 5.84 -6.06 -2.97
CA TYR A 63 5.93 -7.45 -3.42
C TYR A 63 6.33 -7.56 -4.88
N GLU A 64 6.95 -8.68 -5.23
CA GLU A 64 7.32 -8.97 -6.61
C GLU A 64 6.07 -9.13 -7.49
N PRO A 65 6.01 -8.57 -8.71
CA PRO A 65 4.81 -8.62 -9.55
C PRO A 65 4.61 -9.97 -10.25
N THR A 66 4.65 -11.07 -9.51
CA THR A 66 4.37 -12.41 -10.00
C THR A 66 3.01 -12.91 -9.48
N PRO A 67 2.31 -13.80 -10.22
CA PRO A 67 1.08 -14.42 -9.72
C PRO A 67 1.26 -15.11 -8.37
N HIS A 68 2.43 -15.73 -8.14
CA HIS A 68 2.73 -16.41 -6.87
C HIS A 68 2.82 -15.42 -5.70
N ALA A 69 3.59 -14.34 -5.84
CA ALA A 69 3.71 -13.32 -4.82
C ALA A 69 2.38 -12.59 -4.58
N LEU A 70 1.60 -12.32 -5.64
CA LEU A 70 0.25 -11.77 -5.52
C LEU A 70 -0.64 -12.67 -4.65
N MET A 71 -0.65 -13.98 -4.90
CA MET A 71 -1.44 -14.92 -4.09
C MET A 71 -1.00 -14.92 -2.63
N GLN A 72 0.31 -14.84 -2.34
CA GLN A 72 0.83 -14.77 -0.98
C GLN A 72 0.41 -13.48 -0.24
N VAL A 73 0.43 -12.32 -0.91
CA VAL A 73 0.01 -11.07 -0.26
C VAL A 73 -1.52 -11.00 -0.15
N ALA A 74 -2.25 -11.45 -1.16
CA ALA A 74 -3.72 -11.50 -1.14
C ALA A 74 -4.25 -12.38 0.00
N SER A 75 -3.60 -13.52 0.29
CA SER A 75 -4.00 -14.38 1.41
C SER A 75 -3.87 -13.69 2.78
N ARG A 76 -3.05 -12.65 2.90
CA ARG A 76 -2.93 -11.85 4.15
C ARG A 76 -4.16 -10.99 4.41
N GLY A 77 -4.99 -10.74 3.40
CA GLY A 77 -6.29 -10.08 3.58
C GLY A 77 -7.18 -10.78 4.61
N ALA A 78 -7.07 -12.11 4.76
CA ALA A 78 -7.80 -12.86 5.78
C ALA A 78 -7.41 -12.52 7.23
N GLN A 79 -6.32 -11.79 7.45
CA GLN A 79 -5.86 -11.32 8.76
C GLN A 79 -6.33 -9.90 9.08
N ALA A 80 -6.97 -9.22 8.11
CA ALA A 80 -7.53 -7.89 8.27
C ALA A 80 -9.03 -7.98 8.58
N ASP A 81 -9.56 -6.93 9.22
CA ASP A 81 -11.00 -6.80 9.48
C ASP A 81 -11.74 -6.25 8.23
N ILE A 82 -10.99 -5.58 7.34
CA ILE A 82 -11.44 -4.93 6.10
C ILE A 82 -10.40 -5.20 4.99
#